data_AF-A0A497DKP2-F1
#
_entry.id   AF-A0A497DKP2-F1
#
_cell.length_a   1.000
_cell.length_b   1.000
_cell.length_c   1.000
_cell.angle_alpha   90.00
_cell.angle_beta   90.00
_cell.angle_gamma   90.00
#
_symmetry.space_group_name_H-M   'P 1'
#
loop_
_entity.id
_entity.type
_entity.pdbx_description
1 polymer ?
#
loop_
_entity_poly.entity_id
_entity_poly.type
_entity_poly.pdbx_seq_one_letter_code
_entity_poly.pdbx_strand_id
1 'polypeptide(L)'
;MEDILTYIIIFGLLILFAIVFLSKNEKKKEFLLTKKDYSFGSLKVLIEKQGKEIRFLIIETLLNTPNQYPPLTLSVEAVLKDRSTLLIELSNELFTSSEAYRYKVDYNELYKLITTRCNRLQHFRLVATFTDNKKLKSGILAFNKKWNIITPDTGTYN
;
A
#
# COMPACT_ATOMS: atom_id res chain seq x y z
N MET A 1 -25.65 -41.01 -28.03
CA MET A 1 -24.22 -40.75 -27.77
C MET A 1 -23.84 -39.32 -28.15
N GLU A 2 -24.30 -38.82 -29.30
CA GLU A 2 -24.08 -37.43 -29.76
C GLU A 2 -24.64 -36.36 -28.80
N ASP A 3 -25.80 -36.59 -28.17
CA ASP A 3 -26.38 -35.65 -27.20
C ASP A 3 -25.49 -35.47 -25.96
N ILE A 4 -24.93 -36.56 -25.44
CA ILE A 4 -24.04 -36.54 -24.28
C ILE A 4 -22.76 -35.77 -24.62
N LEU A 5 -22.20 -35.98 -25.81
CA LEU A 5 -21.02 -35.27 -26.30
C LEU A 5 -21.31 -33.76 -26.43
N THR A 6 -22.48 -33.41 -26.95
CA THR A 6 -22.95 -32.02 -27.10
C THR A 6 -23.08 -31.32 -25.74
N TYR A 7 -23.67 -31.99 -24.75
CA TYR A 7 -23.77 -31.46 -23.38
C TYR A 7 -22.40 -31.21 -22.75
N ILE A 8 -21.45 -32.14 -22.93
CA ILE A 8 -20.09 -31.99 -22.39
C ILE A 8 -19.40 -30.77 -23.03
N ILE A 9 -19.55 -30.57 -24.34
CA ILE A 9 -18.95 -29.43 -25.05
C ILE A 9 -19.56 -28.10 -24.58
N ILE A 10 -20.88 -28.01 -24.48
CA ILE A 10 -21.57 -26.79 -24.02
C ILE A 10 -21.19 -26.46 -22.58
N PHE A 11 -21.16 -27.46 -21.70
CA PHE A 11 -20.81 -27.26 -20.30
C PHE A 11 -19.33 -26.86 -20.14
N GLY A 12 -18.43 -27.46 -20.92
CA GLY A 12 -17.02 -27.06 -20.98
C GLY A 12 -16.84 -25.61 -21.44
N LEU A 13 -17.56 -25.19 -22.48
CA LEU A 13 -17.56 -23.80 -22.96
C LEU A 13 -18.08 -22.82 -21.91
N LEU A 14 -19.15 -23.17 -21.18
CA LEU A 14 -19.68 -22.34 -20.09
C LEU A 14 -18.69 -22.16 -18.94
N ILE A 15 -17.99 -23.23 -18.54
CA ILE A 15 -16.94 -23.16 -17.51
C ILE A 15 -15.81 -22.26 -17.99
N LEU A 16 -15.36 -22.44 -19.23
CA LEU A 16 -14.25 -21.67 -19.80
C LEU A 16 -14.63 -20.18 -19.91
N PHE A 17 -15.87 -19.89 -20.30
CA PHE A 17 -16.40 -18.53 -20.32
C PHE A 17 -16.48 -17.93 -18.91
N ALA A 18 -16.92 -18.68 -17.90
CA ALA A 18 -16.95 -18.24 -16.52
C ALA A 18 -15.54 -17.92 -15.96
N ILE A 19 -14.55 -18.77 -16.25
CA ILE A 19 -13.15 -18.56 -15.85
C ILE A 19 -12.57 -17.30 -16.50
N VAL A 20 -12.80 -17.12 -17.81
CA VAL A 20 -12.33 -15.93 -18.55
C VAL A 20 -13.02 -14.67 -18.03
N PHE A 21 -14.32 -14.75 -17.75
CA PHE A 21 -15.12 -13.63 -17.25
C PHE A 21 -14.69 -13.20 -15.84
N LEU A 22 -14.46 -14.16 -14.93
CA LEU A 22 -13.94 -13.89 -13.59
C LEU A 22 -12.53 -13.27 -13.64
N SER A 23 -11.64 -13.81 -14.48
CA SER A 23 -10.26 -13.31 -14.62
C SER A 23 -10.20 -11.88 -15.17
N LYS A 24 -11.11 -11.50 -16.09
CA LYS A 24 -11.14 -10.14 -16.67
C LYS A 24 -11.53 -9.04 -15.66
N ASN A 25 -12.21 -9.40 -14.58
CA ASN A 25 -12.71 -8.45 -13.59
C ASN A 25 -11.70 -8.09 -12.49
N GLU A 26 -10.57 -8.80 -12.39
CA GLU A 26 -9.49 -8.49 -11.46
C GLU A 26 -8.53 -7.41 -11.97
N LYS A 27 -9.06 -6.31 -12.50
CA LYS A 27 -8.22 -5.18 -12.88
C LYS A 27 -7.56 -4.59 -11.63
N LYS A 28 -6.23 -4.47 -11.68
CA LYS A 28 -5.44 -3.74 -10.67
C LYS A 28 -5.86 -2.28 -10.67
N LYS A 29 -6.17 -1.75 -9.48
CA LYS A 29 -6.58 -0.35 -9.30
C LYS A 29 -5.80 0.27 -8.16
N GLU A 30 -5.23 1.43 -8.43
CA GLU A 30 -4.50 2.20 -7.42
C GLU A 30 -5.40 3.29 -6.83
N PHE A 31 -5.37 3.43 -5.52
CA PHE A 31 -6.12 4.45 -4.80
C PHE A 31 -5.17 5.28 -3.95
N LEU A 32 -5.27 6.60 -4.06
CA LEU A 32 -4.53 7.52 -3.22
C LEU A 32 -5.05 7.42 -1.77
N LEU A 33 -4.15 7.17 -0.82
CA LEU A 33 -4.45 7.26 0.61
C LEU A 33 -4.12 8.65 1.15
N THR A 34 -2.90 9.12 0.92
CA THR A 34 -2.46 10.42 1.42
C THR A 34 -1.41 11.00 0.49
N LYS A 35 -1.45 12.33 0.35
CA LYS A 35 -0.38 13.12 -0.26
C LYS A 35 -0.01 14.22 0.72
N LYS A 36 1.29 14.37 0.99
CA LYS A 36 1.83 15.46 1.81
C LYS A 36 2.91 16.17 1.03
N ASP A 37 2.68 17.44 0.80
CA ASP A 37 3.59 18.34 0.13
C ASP A 37 4.41 19.10 1.19
N TYR A 38 5.70 19.24 0.92
CA TYR A 38 6.70 19.93 1.73
C TYR A 38 7.43 20.93 0.84
N SER A 39 8.10 21.92 1.43
CA SER A 39 8.88 22.91 0.66
C SER A 39 9.94 22.28 -0.24
N PHE A 40 10.50 21.14 0.17
CA PHE A 40 11.59 20.45 -0.52
C PHE A 40 11.17 19.18 -1.29
N GLY A 41 9.89 18.81 -1.27
CA GLY A 41 9.42 17.60 -1.95
C GLY A 41 8.00 17.19 -1.55
N SER A 42 7.57 16.01 -1.98
CA SER A 42 6.28 15.44 -1.60
C SER A 42 6.37 13.93 -1.39
N LEU A 43 5.54 13.42 -0.47
CA LEU A 43 5.34 12.00 -0.25
C LEU A 43 3.89 11.66 -0.55
N LYS A 44 3.71 10.67 -1.41
CA LYS A 44 2.42 10.15 -1.80
C LYS A 44 2.36 8.66 -1.48
N VAL A 45 1.24 8.25 -0.89
CA VAL A 45 1.01 6.86 -0.49
C VAL A 45 -0.25 6.39 -1.19
N LEU A 46 -0.14 5.30 -1.94
CA LEU A 46 -1.24 4.65 -2.62
C LEU A 46 -1.42 3.22 -2.15
N ILE A 47 -2.59 2.66 -2.38
CA ILE A 47 -2.85 1.23 -2.27
C ILE A 47 -3.19 0.65 -3.64
N GLU A 48 -2.56 -0.45 -3.99
CA GLU A 48 -2.92 -1.27 -5.14
C GLU A 48 -3.92 -2.34 -4.68
N LYS A 49 -5.12 -2.32 -5.23
CA LYS A 49 -6.12 -3.36 -5.02
C LYS A 49 -6.20 -4.29 -6.22
N GLN A 50 -6.32 -5.59 -5.93
CA GLN A 50 -6.72 -6.61 -6.90
C GLN A 50 -8.04 -7.20 -6.41
N GLY A 51 -9.11 -6.95 -7.16
CA GLY A 51 -10.47 -7.23 -6.69
C GLY A 51 -10.83 -6.39 -5.45
N LYS A 52 -11.17 -7.05 -4.33
CA LYS A 52 -11.53 -6.41 -3.05
C LYS A 52 -10.36 -6.29 -2.08
N GLU A 53 -9.23 -6.95 -2.35
CA GLU A 53 -8.09 -7.05 -1.44
C GLU A 53 -7.05 -5.98 -1.74
N ILE A 54 -6.42 -5.45 -0.68
CA ILE A 54 -5.23 -4.61 -0.79
C ILE A 54 -4.02 -5.53 -0.93
N ARG A 55 -3.31 -5.45 -2.06
CA ARG A 55 -2.14 -6.27 -2.34
C ARG A 55 -0.85 -5.55 -2.00
N PHE A 56 -0.74 -4.31 -2.45
CA PHE A 56 0.48 -3.52 -2.24
C PHE A 56 0.16 -2.15 -1.68
N LEU A 57 1.09 -1.67 -0.88
CA LEU A 57 1.20 -0.28 -0.51
C LEU A 57 2.31 0.35 -1.36
N ILE A 58 2.01 1.44 -2.04
CA ILE A 58 2.94 2.13 -2.93
C ILE A 58 3.36 3.44 -2.27
N ILE A 59 4.65 3.64 -2.12
CA ILE A 59 5.26 4.85 -1.58
C ILE A 59 5.96 5.56 -2.73
N GLU A 60 5.45 6.72 -3.11
CA GLU A 60 6.00 7.60 -4.13
C GLU A 60 6.64 8.81 -3.46
N THR A 61 7.91 9.05 -3.75
CA THR A 61 8.63 10.24 -3.30
C THR A 61 8.95 11.14 -4.48
N LEU A 62 8.86 12.45 -4.28
CA LEU A 62 9.28 13.45 -5.25
C LEU A 62 10.08 14.53 -4.52
N LEU A 63 11.27 14.88 -5.02
CA LEU A 63 12.04 16.02 -4.50
C LEU A 63 11.96 17.18 -5.47
N ASN A 64 11.91 18.41 -4.92
CA ASN A 64 11.90 19.65 -5.71
C ASN A 64 13.32 20.06 -6.17
N THR A 65 14.30 19.17 -6.04
CA THR A 65 15.70 19.39 -6.42
C THR A 65 15.97 18.84 -7.82
N PRO A 66 16.87 19.47 -8.60
CA PRO A 66 17.21 19.02 -9.96
C PRO A 66 17.82 17.61 -9.96
N ASN A 67 18.52 17.25 -8.88
CA ASN A 67 18.97 15.88 -8.64
C ASN A 67 17.99 15.24 -7.65
N GLN A 68 17.16 14.34 -8.16
CA GLN A 68 16.41 13.42 -7.32
C GLN A 68 17.34 12.24 -6.97
N TYR A 69 17.26 11.79 -5.73
CA TYR A 69 18.00 10.64 -5.24
C TYR A 69 17.04 9.78 -4.42
N PRO A 70 17.24 8.45 -4.41
CA PRO A 70 16.39 7.56 -3.62
C PRO A 70 16.52 7.91 -2.13
N PRO A 71 15.47 7.65 -1.32
CA PRO A 71 15.59 7.76 0.11
C PRO A 71 16.63 6.75 0.60
N LEU A 72 17.43 7.17 1.59
CA LEU A 72 18.39 6.33 2.28
C LEU A 72 17.68 5.22 3.05
N THR A 73 16.57 5.57 3.71
CA THR A 73 15.75 4.61 4.45
C THR A 73 14.25 4.89 4.27
N LEU A 74 13.48 3.81 4.18
CA LEU A 74 12.04 3.82 4.36
C LEU A 74 11.72 3.24 5.73
N SER A 75 10.83 3.89 6.47
CA SER A 75 10.47 3.46 7.82
C SER A 75 9.00 3.72 8.11
N VAL A 76 8.49 2.99 9.09
CA VAL A 76 7.17 3.16 9.68
C VAL A 76 7.36 3.79 11.04
N GLU A 77 6.79 4.98 11.23
CA GLU A 77 6.68 5.63 12.53
C GLU A 77 5.33 5.26 13.13
N ALA A 78 5.31 4.28 14.04
CA ALA A 78 4.11 3.90 14.78
C ALA A 78 3.90 4.84 15.96
N VAL A 79 2.69 5.38 16.08
CA VAL A 79 2.27 6.30 17.15
C VAL A 79 1.56 5.50 18.23
N LEU A 80 2.20 5.39 19.38
CA LEU A 80 1.71 4.68 20.55
C LEU A 80 0.63 5.49 21.28
N LYS A 81 -0.10 4.82 22.19
CA LYS A 81 -1.21 5.45 22.95
C LYS A 81 -0.75 6.59 23.86
N ASP A 82 0.46 6.50 24.37
CA ASP A 82 1.13 7.52 25.18
C ASP A 82 1.71 8.67 24.35
N ARG A 83 1.42 8.70 23.03
CA ARG A 83 1.97 9.63 22.03
C ARG A 83 3.47 9.48 21.78
N SER A 84 4.12 8.46 22.34
CA SER A 84 5.47 8.12 21.95
C SER A 84 5.49 7.51 20.54
N THR A 85 6.63 7.59 19.87
CA THR A 85 6.79 7.11 18.49
C THR A 85 7.82 6.00 18.44
N LEU A 86 7.43 4.85 17.90
CA LEU A 86 8.34 3.76 17.57
C LEU A 86 8.70 3.83 16.09
N LEU A 87 9.98 3.97 15.78
CA LEU A 87 10.48 3.91 14.41
C LEU A 87 10.82 2.45 14.08
N ILE A 88 10.22 1.93 13.01
CA ILE A 88 10.47 0.58 12.50
C ILE A 88 11.00 0.75 11.08
N GLU A 89 12.26 0.38 10.85
CA GLU A 89 12.85 0.44 9.52
C GLU A 89 12.30 -0.68 8.63
N LEU A 90 11.99 -0.35 7.37
CA LEU A 90 11.60 -1.33 6.37
C LEU A 90 12.86 -1.94 5.77
N SER A 91 13.05 -3.24 5.95
CA SER A 91 14.13 -3.98 5.27
C SER A 91 14.01 -3.82 3.76
N ASN A 92 15.13 -3.75 3.06
CA ASN A 92 15.19 -3.68 1.59
C ASN A 92 14.49 -4.88 0.92
N GLU A 93 14.35 -6.00 1.62
CA GLU A 93 13.63 -7.19 1.14
C GLU A 93 12.11 -7.01 1.14
N LEU A 94 11.57 -6.08 1.94
CA LEU A 94 10.13 -5.85 2.08
C LEU A 94 9.55 -4.96 0.99
N PHE A 95 10.41 -4.30 0.20
CA PHE A 95 9.96 -3.42 -0.86
C PHE A 95 10.72 -3.63 -2.16
N THR A 96 9.99 -3.56 -3.27
CA THR A 96 10.58 -3.58 -4.60
C THR A 96 10.42 -2.19 -5.22
N SER A 97 11.52 -1.65 -5.76
CA SER A 97 11.43 -0.44 -6.58
C SER A 97 10.81 -0.82 -7.92
N SER A 98 9.58 -0.38 -8.19
CA SER A 98 8.95 -0.65 -9.50
C SER A 98 9.36 0.37 -10.55
N GLU A 99 9.57 1.61 -10.12
CA GLU A 99 10.01 2.74 -10.94
C GLU A 99 10.97 3.60 -10.10
N ALA A 100 11.61 4.61 -10.72
CA ALA A 100 12.40 5.57 -9.97
C ALA A 100 11.53 6.25 -8.91
N TYR A 101 11.98 6.22 -7.65
CA TYR A 101 11.31 6.86 -6.50
C TYR A 101 9.91 6.31 -6.16
N ARG A 102 9.62 5.10 -6.63
CA ARG A 102 8.36 4.39 -6.40
C ARG A 102 8.61 3.01 -5.81
N TYR A 103 8.19 2.83 -4.56
CA TYR A 103 8.47 1.65 -3.76
C TYR A 103 7.17 0.90 -3.49
N LYS A 104 7.10 -0.36 -3.93
CA LYS A 104 5.98 -1.26 -3.64
C LYS A 104 6.32 -2.13 -2.44
N VAL A 105 5.47 -2.07 -1.42
CA VAL A 105 5.57 -2.87 -0.19
C VAL A 105 4.41 -3.85 -0.16
N ASP A 106 4.68 -5.13 0.12
CA ASP A 106 3.61 -6.11 0.30
C ASP A 106 2.76 -5.75 1.53
N TYR A 107 1.44 -5.74 1.33
CA TYR A 107 0.51 -5.32 2.36
C TYR A 107 0.53 -6.23 3.60
N ASN A 108 0.58 -7.54 3.38
CA ASN A 108 0.51 -8.53 4.45
C ASN A 108 1.80 -8.54 5.25
N GLU A 109 2.95 -8.40 4.59
CA GLU A 109 4.24 -8.31 5.28
C GLU A 109 4.38 -7.03 6.08
N LEU A 110 3.96 -5.89 5.51
CA LEU A 110 3.90 -4.62 6.26
C LEU A 110 2.99 -4.73 7.48
N TYR A 111 1.81 -5.32 7.29
CA TYR A 111 0.84 -5.53 8.35
C TYR A 111 1.45 -6.38 9.48
N LYS A 112 2.04 -7.54 9.16
CA LYS A 112 2.73 -8.41 10.12
C LYS A 112 3.84 -7.66 10.85
N LEU A 113 4.66 -6.89 10.14
CA LEU A 113 5.75 -6.12 10.73
C LEU A 113 5.23 -5.15 11.79
N ILE A 114 4.20 -4.37 11.45
CA ILE A 114 3.61 -3.39 12.35
C ILE A 114 2.94 -4.08 13.54
N THR A 115 2.15 -5.13 13.34
CA THR A 115 1.44 -5.80 14.44
C THR A 115 2.36 -6.60 15.36
N THR A 116 3.46 -7.13 14.84
CA THR A 116 4.45 -7.87 15.65
C THR A 116 5.22 -6.92 16.56
N ARG A 117 5.52 -5.70 16.09
CA ARG A 117 6.28 -4.71 16.84
C ARG A 117 5.40 -3.79 17.69
N CYS A 118 4.16 -3.55 17.28
CA CYS A 118 3.17 -2.76 17.98
C CYS A 118 1.90 -3.56 18.26
N ASN A 119 1.71 -3.93 19.54
CA ASN A 119 0.47 -4.54 20.00
C ASN A 119 -0.66 -3.50 20.04
N ARG A 120 -1.69 -3.71 19.22
CA ARG A 120 -2.94 -2.94 19.04
C ARG A 120 -2.93 -1.90 17.91
N LEU A 121 -4.10 -1.77 17.29
CA LEU A 121 -4.49 -0.76 16.29
C LEU A 121 -3.90 0.61 16.63
N GLN A 122 -2.81 0.94 15.94
CA GLN A 122 -2.06 2.17 16.15
C GLN A 122 -2.01 2.96 14.87
N HIS A 123 -2.13 4.26 15.06
CA HIS A 123 -1.84 5.24 14.05
C HIS A 123 -0.38 5.11 13.64
N PHE A 124 -0.08 5.20 12.36
CA PHE A 124 1.29 5.16 11.89
C PHE A 124 1.49 6.16 10.75
N ARG A 125 2.75 6.48 10.48
CA ARG A 125 3.17 7.26 9.31
C ARG A 125 4.26 6.50 8.59
N LEU A 126 4.29 6.66 7.28
CA LEU A 126 5.41 6.23 6.47
C LEU A 126 6.38 7.40 6.38
N VAL A 127 7.66 7.10 6.53
CA VAL A 127 8.71 8.09 6.56
C VAL A 127 9.80 7.69 5.58
N ALA A 128 10.05 8.55 4.61
CA ALA A 128 11.18 8.46 3.70
C ALA A 128 12.26 9.43 4.16
N THR A 129 13.44 8.91 4.48
CA THR A 129 14.60 9.71 4.92
C THR A 129 15.61 9.81 3.80
N PHE A 130 16.06 11.02 3.47
CA PHE A 130 17.05 11.29 2.41
C PHE A 130 18.42 11.66 2.98
N THR A 131 19.43 11.74 2.11
CA THR A 131 20.72 12.37 2.40
C THR A 131 20.48 13.79 2.96
N ASP A 132 21.20 14.17 4.02
CA ASP A 132 20.95 15.35 4.87
C ASP A 132 19.87 15.19 5.95
N ASN A 133 19.40 13.96 6.22
CA ASN A 133 18.43 13.68 7.29
C ASN A 133 17.06 14.37 7.07
N LYS A 134 16.78 14.83 5.85
CA LYS A 134 15.47 15.36 5.44
C LYS A 134 14.47 14.21 5.42
N LYS A 135 13.32 14.41 6.07
CA LYS A 135 12.28 13.39 6.21
C LYS A 135 10.98 13.86 5.59
N LEU A 136 10.48 13.09 4.63
CA LEU A 136 9.10 13.23 4.16
C LEU A 136 8.24 12.24 4.93
N LYS A 137 7.19 12.74 5.59
CA LYS A 137 6.27 11.91 6.37
C LYS A 137 4.90 11.87 5.69
N SER A 138 4.23 10.73 5.76
CA SER A 138 2.87 10.62 5.25
C SER A 138 1.88 11.32 6.18
N GLY A 139 0.64 11.47 5.72
CA GLY A 139 -0.50 11.64 6.63
C GLY A 139 -0.56 10.51 7.65
N ILE A 140 -1.27 10.73 8.76
CA ILE A 140 -1.55 9.64 9.69
C ILE A 140 -2.37 8.59 8.96
N LEU A 141 -1.99 7.33 9.14
CA LEU A 141 -2.67 6.15 8.64
C LEU A 141 -3.05 5.25 9.80
N ALA A 142 -4.08 4.42 9.62
CA ALA A 142 -4.55 3.47 10.62
C ALA A 142 -5.06 2.22 9.93
N PHE A 143 -5.05 1.08 10.64
CA PHE A 143 -5.82 -0.08 10.23
C PHE A 143 -7.24 0.02 10.79
N ASN A 144 -8.25 -0.21 9.94
CA ASN A 144 -9.63 -0.33 10.41
C ASN A 144 -9.93 -1.75 10.91
N LYS A 145 -11.13 -1.99 11.45
CA LYS A 145 -11.56 -3.32 11.95
C LYS A 145 -11.55 -4.44 10.90
N LYS A 146 -11.58 -4.08 9.62
CA LYS A 146 -11.50 -5.01 8.48
C LYS A 146 -10.08 -5.13 7.95
N TRP A 147 -9.09 -4.63 8.70
CA TRP A 147 -7.68 -4.61 8.31
C TRP A 147 -7.47 -3.96 6.94
N ASN A 148 -8.14 -2.83 6.69
CA ASN A 148 -7.82 -1.95 5.57
C ASN A 148 -7.11 -0.71 6.12
N ILE A 149 -6.12 -0.20 5.37
CA ILE A 149 -5.49 1.08 5.69
C ILE A 149 -6.47 2.20 5.36
N ILE A 150 -6.64 3.10 6.32
CA ILE A 150 -7.43 4.32 6.19
C ILE A 150 -6.61 5.52 6.69
N THR A 151 -6.92 6.71 6.18
CA THR A 151 -6.59 7.95 6.86
C THR A 151 -7.65 8.17 7.95
N PRO A 152 -7.31 8.08 9.25
CA PRO A 152 -8.26 8.45 10.30
C PRO A 152 -8.65 9.91 10.10
N ASP A 153 -9.95 10.21 10.19
CA ASP A 153 -10.47 11.56 10.04
C ASP A 153 -9.69 12.53 10.93
N THR A 154 -8.99 13.47 10.31
CA THR A 154 -8.53 14.69 10.96
C THR A 154 -9.76 15.55 11.12
N GLY A 155 -10.52 15.41 12.22
CA GLY A 155 -11.79 16.09 12.42
C GLY A 155 -11.80 17.53 11.90
N THR A 156 -12.42 17.74 10.76
CA THR A 156 -12.90 19.04 10.26
C THR A 156 -14.35 18.83 9.89
N TYR A 157 -15.19 18.77 10.92
CA TYR A 157 -16.56 19.24 10.80
C TYR A 157 -16.47 20.76 10.95
N ASN A 158 -16.74 21.48 9.86
CA ASN A 158 -17.20 22.87 9.96
C ASN A 158 -18.63 22.87 10.48
#